data_AF-A0A090QRV2-F1
#
_entry.id   AF-A0A090QRV2-F1
#
_cell.length_a   1.000
_cell.length_b   1.000
_cell.length_c   1.000
_cell.angle_alpha   90.00
_cell.angle_beta   90.00
_cell.angle_gamma   90.00
#
_symmetry.space_group_name_H-M   'P 1'
#
loop_
_entity.id
_entity.type
_entity.pdbx_description
1 polymer ?
#
loop_
_entity_poly.entity_id
_entity_poly.type
_entity_poly.pdbx_seq_one_letter_code
_entity_poly.pdbx_strand_id
1 'polypeptide(L)'
;MKKYRTRRPINGAIVTVSLVSLLTQTRTERNLHARAIKQRIQELKNQLGMDFPVYVVMTKADLVAGFSEYFADLTPAEREQVWGITFPEHAEDPARGVVGMFNKEFHHLLERLVSRMNDRMQQTRDIDKRTLIYEFPKQLRLIQSAADDFLKEIFVPNSFEEAPMLRGVYIASATQEGVPIDRVMAETSGGLGLGQVPLKQPGGETNGYFIKRLFEDVIFPEQYIGSVNRHHQKHNLWLRRGVLATSCAAVVAMGALWFTSYNWNRTLVDDASAAVAQYHAIVEPELTPDTDVITLTHALDALRDLPAGYSGNKINEDAFKHALIPR
;
A
#
# COMPACT_ATOMS: atom_id res chain seq x y z
N MET A 1 -13.33 8.81 -5.38
CA MET A 1 -12.13 8.03 -5.73
C MET A 1 -12.07 6.60 -5.13
N LYS A 2 -12.82 6.26 -4.07
CA LYS A 2 -12.82 4.93 -3.43
C LYS A 2 -13.41 3.77 -4.26
N LYS A 3 -14.04 4.05 -5.41
CA LYS A 3 -14.81 3.09 -6.22
C LYS A 3 -14.03 2.40 -7.36
N TYR A 4 -12.84 2.92 -7.72
CA TYR A 4 -12.07 2.42 -8.89
C TYR A 4 -10.67 1.87 -8.56
N ARG A 5 -10.16 2.01 -7.32
CA ARG A 5 -8.80 1.53 -6.93
C ARG A 5 -8.79 0.91 -5.53
N THR A 6 -9.47 -0.22 -5.36
CA THR A 6 -9.75 -0.87 -4.06
C THR A 6 -8.50 -1.38 -3.31
N ARG A 7 -7.37 -1.63 -3.99
CA ARG A 7 -6.15 -2.18 -3.35
C ARG A 7 -5.05 -1.14 -3.06
N ARG A 8 -5.00 -0.03 -3.81
CA ARG A 8 -3.98 1.04 -3.70
C ARG A 8 -4.62 2.40 -4.05
N PRO A 9 -5.21 3.10 -3.07
CA PRO A 9 -5.88 4.38 -3.31
C PRO A 9 -4.92 5.51 -3.74
N ILE A 10 -3.64 5.47 -3.32
CA ILE A 10 -2.59 6.40 -3.74
C ILE A 10 -1.28 5.64 -4.03
N ASN A 11 -0.45 6.20 -4.90
CA ASN A 11 0.84 5.61 -5.33
C ASN A 11 2.05 6.27 -4.65
N GLY A 12 1.87 7.46 -4.10
CA GLY A 12 2.88 8.26 -3.43
C GLY A 12 2.31 9.62 -3.03
N ALA A 13 3.06 10.38 -2.24
CA ALA A 13 2.75 11.76 -1.92
C ALA A 13 3.89 12.68 -2.36
N ILE A 14 3.56 13.86 -2.86
CA ILE A 14 4.53 14.87 -3.23
C ILE A 14 4.40 16.03 -2.24
N VAL A 15 5.51 16.37 -1.59
CA VAL A 15 5.61 17.52 -0.70
C VAL A 15 6.40 18.59 -1.42
N THR A 16 5.73 19.71 -1.76
CA THR A 16 6.40 20.84 -2.38
C THR A 16 6.79 21.87 -1.33
N VAL A 17 8.05 22.29 -1.31
CA VAL A 17 8.57 23.37 -0.47
C VAL A 17 9.27 24.39 -1.35
N SER A 18 9.17 25.68 -1.05
CA SER A 18 9.88 26.73 -1.82
C SER A 18 11.31 26.86 -1.30
N LEU A 19 12.30 26.91 -2.20
CA LEU A 19 13.70 27.17 -1.82
C LEU A 19 13.86 28.54 -1.15
N VAL A 20 13.17 29.56 -1.66
CA VAL A 20 13.16 30.89 -1.05
C VAL A 20 12.61 30.84 0.37
N SER A 21 11.55 30.07 0.60
CA SER A 21 10.95 29.92 1.94
C SER A 21 11.96 29.31 2.91
N LEU A 22 12.73 28.31 2.49
CA LEU A 22 13.75 27.69 3.33
C LEU A 22 14.87 28.69 3.70
N LEU A 23 15.24 29.60 2.79
CA LEU A 23 16.23 30.65 3.02
C LEU A 23 15.74 31.76 3.95
N THR A 24 14.51 32.24 3.74
CA THR A 24 14.00 33.44 4.43
C THR A 24 13.36 33.14 5.77
N GLN A 25 12.79 31.93 5.95
CA GLN A 25 12.13 31.58 7.20
C GLN A 25 13.10 31.43 8.35
N THR A 26 12.64 31.77 9.54
CA THR A 26 13.35 31.45 10.78
C THR A 26 13.37 29.94 11.04
N ARG A 27 14.29 29.47 11.88
CA ARG A 27 14.33 28.05 12.28
C ARG A 27 13.00 27.59 12.90
N THR A 28 12.37 28.44 13.70
CA THR A 28 11.08 28.16 14.34
C THR A 28 9.97 27.98 13.32
N GLU A 29 9.84 28.89 12.35
CA GLU A 29 8.83 28.80 11.29
C GLU A 29 9.03 27.54 10.43
N ARG A 30 10.28 27.24 10.06
CA ARG A 30 10.61 26.01 9.31
C ARG A 30 10.19 24.76 10.08
N ASN A 31 10.47 24.71 11.38
CA ASN A 31 10.10 23.56 12.22
C ASN A 31 8.58 23.41 12.35
N LEU A 32 7.85 24.52 12.50
CA LEU A 32 6.38 24.48 12.52
C LEU A 32 5.80 23.98 11.19
N HIS A 33 6.33 24.46 10.07
CA HIS A 33 5.95 23.98 8.74
C HIS A 33 6.25 22.49 8.56
N ALA A 34 7.44 22.03 8.96
CA ALA A 34 7.83 20.64 8.90
C ALA A 34 6.90 19.74 9.73
N ARG A 35 6.56 20.16 10.96
CA ARG A 35 5.61 19.43 11.81
C ARG A 35 4.22 19.34 11.20
N ALA A 36 3.72 20.43 10.63
CA ALA A 36 2.42 20.43 9.96
C ALA A 36 2.40 19.45 8.77
N ILE A 37 3.48 19.42 7.98
CA ILE A 37 3.64 18.46 6.88
C ILE A 37 3.68 17.02 7.41
N LYS A 38 4.47 16.76 8.45
CA LYS A 38 4.57 15.43 9.08
C LYS A 38 3.21 14.95 9.58
N GLN A 39 2.49 15.79 10.31
CA GLN A 39 1.15 15.48 10.80
C GLN A 39 0.19 15.17 9.66
N ARG A 40 0.25 15.93 8.55
CA ARG A 40 -0.61 15.67 7.38
C ARG A 40 -0.27 14.36 6.68
N ILE A 41 1.01 14.02 6.57
CA ILE A 41 1.44 12.73 6.00
C ILE A 41 0.96 11.57 6.88
N GLN A 42 1.08 11.70 8.20
CA GLN A 42 0.61 10.69 9.15
C GLN A 42 -0.91 10.53 9.11
N GLU A 43 -1.66 11.63 9.03
CA GLU A 43 -3.11 11.60 8.84
C GLU A 43 -3.49 10.81 7.57
N LEU A 44 -2.81 11.08 6.45
CA LEU A 44 -3.01 10.33 5.21
C LEU A 44 -2.68 8.85 5.36
N LYS A 45 -1.55 8.51 6.00
CA LYS A 45 -1.16 7.13 6.29
C LYS A 45 -2.21 6.42 7.14
N ASN A 46 -2.72 7.07 8.19
CA ASN A 46 -3.73 6.51 9.09
C ASN A 46 -5.09 6.33 8.39
N GLN A 47 -5.51 7.29 7.57
CA GLN A 47 -6.77 7.21 6.82
C GLN A 47 -6.74 6.12 5.73
N LEU A 48 -5.58 5.94 5.09
CA LEU A 48 -5.43 5.00 3.96
C LEU A 48 -5.00 3.60 4.40
N GLY A 49 -4.40 3.47 5.59
CA GLY A 49 -3.94 2.19 6.15
C GLY A 49 -2.80 1.54 5.35
N MET A 50 -1.98 2.36 4.67
CA MET A 50 -0.89 1.94 3.82
C MET A 50 0.31 2.88 3.94
N ASP A 51 1.50 2.33 3.69
CA ASP A 51 2.74 3.07 3.55
C ASP A 51 2.93 3.45 2.09
N PHE A 52 3.38 4.68 1.84
CA PHE A 52 3.58 5.20 0.51
C PHE A 52 4.86 6.04 0.45
N PRO A 53 5.56 6.06 -0.70
CA PRO A 53 6.71 6.91 -0.90
C PRO A 53 6.32 8.39 -0.84
N VAL A 54 7.16 9.18 -0.17
CA VAL A 54 7.04 10.64 -0.12
C VAL A 54 8.21 11.24 -0.91
N TYR A 55 7.89 12.04 -1.92
CA TYR A 55 8.85 12.79 -2.73
C TYR A 55 8.83 14.24 -2.30
N VAL A 56 9.99 14.80 -1.93
CA VAL A 56 10.10 16.21 -1.59
C VAL A 56 10.60 16.96 -2.83
N VAL A 57 9.86 17.97 -3.26
CA VAL A 57 10.24 18.83 -4.38
C VAL A 57 10.46 20.25 -3.87
N MET A 58 11.70 20.68 -3.91
CA MET A 58 12.13 22.04 -3.64
C MET A 58 11.88 22.89 -4.90
N THR A 59 10.76 23.60 -4.88
CA THR A 59 10.24 24.44 -5.96
C THR A 59 10.83 25.85 -5.94
N LYS A 60 10.57 26.61 -7.00
CA LYS A 60 10.97 28.02 -7.16
C LYS A 60 12.49 28.22 -7.15
N ALA A 61 13.22 27.28 -7.76
CA ALA A 61 14.68 27.35 -7.87
C ALA A 61 15.16 28.57 -8.69
N ASP A 62 14.34 29.02 -9.64
CA ASP A 62 14.53 30.23 -10.45
C ASP A 62 14.62 31.52 -9.62
N LEU A 63 14.03 31.53 -8.43
CA LEU A 63 14.09 32.69 -7.54
C LEU A 63 15.40 32.73 -6.72
N VAL A 64 16.24 31.71 -6.80
CA VAL A 64 17.57 31.73 -6.20
C VAL A 64 18.50 32.48 -7.14
N ALA A 65 19.20 33.50 -6.60
CA ALA A 65 20.11 34.33 -7.38
C ALA A 65 21.14 33.48 -8.15
N GLY A 66 21.26 33.73 -9.46
CA GLY A 66 22.18 33.04 -10.36
C GLY A 66 21.69 31.71 -10.92
N PHE A 67 20.50 31.21 -10.54
CA PHE A 67 19.95 29.96 -11.10
C PHE A 67 19.76 30.05 -12.62
N SER A 68 19.07 31.10 -13.08
CA SER A 68 18.74 31.29 -14.48
C SER A 68 19.98 31.46 -15.34
N GLU A 69 20.97 32.22 -14.86
CA GLU A 69 22.24 32.44 -15.54
C GLU A 69 23.08 31.15 -15.59
N TYR A 70 23.10 30.39 -14.49
CA TYR A 70 23.84 29.15 -14.40
C TYR A 70 23.33 28.11 -15.40
N PHE A 71 22.01 27.95 -15.53
CA PHE A 71 21.38 26.96 -16.41
C PHE A 71 20.95 27.50 -17.78
N ALA A 72 21.31 28.74 -18.13
CA ALA A 72 20.91 29.38 -19.39
C ALA A 72 21.38 28.64 -20.65
N ASP A 73 22.46 27.85 -20.58
CA ASP A 73 22.98 27.05 -21.70
C ASP A 73 22.26 25.73 -21.93
N LEU A 74 21.41 25.31 -21.00
CA LEU A 74 20.67 24.07 -21.17
C LEU A 74 19.72 24.16 -22.35
N THR A 75 19.81 23.18 -23.23
CA THR A 75 18.83 22.91 -24.28
C THR A 75 17.48 22.53 -23.66
N PRO A 76 16.36 22.64 -24.39
CA PRO A 76 15.05 22.24 -23.87
C PRO A 76 15.02 20.81 -23.32
N ALA A 77 15.69 19.87 -24.01
CA ALA A 77 15.77 18.47 -23.57
C ALA A 77 16.57 18.31 -22.26
N GLU A 78 17.62 19.10 -22.06
CA GLU A 78 18.40 19.08 -20.81
C GLU A 78 17.68 19.80 -19.66
N ARG A 79 16.82 20.80 -19.94
CA ARG A 79 15.96 21.41 -18.92
C ARG A 79 14.94 20.43 -18.36
N GLU A 80 14.57 19.41 -19.13
CA GLU A 80 13.64 18.36 -18.68
C GLU A 80 14.28 17.34 -17.72
N GLN A 81 15.61 17.31 -17.57
CA GLN A 81 16.33 16.31 -16.77
C GLN A 81 15.93 16.30 -15.29
N VAL A 82 16.23 15.20 -14.58
CA VAL A 82 16.00 15.12 -13.14
C VAL A 82 17.16 15.77 -12.40
N TRP A 83 16.86 16.74 -11.52
CA TRP A 83 17.86 17.33 -10.64
C TRP A 83 17.49 17.09 -9.18
N GLY A 84 18.23 16.20 -8.51
CA GLY A 84 17.93 15.79 -7.14
C GLY A 84 18.65 14.52 -6.70
N ILE A 85 18.10 13.91 -5.65
CA ILE A 85 18.61 12.74 -4.95
C ILE A 85 17.46 11.74 -4.83
N THR A 86 17.71 10.50 -5.22
CA THR A 86 16.79 9.37 -5.12
C THR A 86 17.38 8.38 -4.12
N PHE A 87 16.72 8.16 -2.98
CA PHE A 87 17.27 7.36 -1.88
C PHE A 87 17.01 5.85 -2.07
N PRO A 88 17.80 4.92 -1.50
CA PRO A 88 17.40 3.52 -1.47
C PRO A 88 16.11 3.34 -0.65
N GLU A 89 15.35 2.27 -0.90
CA GLU A 89 14.11 1.96 -0.15
C GLU A 89 14.37 1.69 1.34
N HIS A 90 15.55 1.16 1.66
CA HIS A 90 15.95 0.81 3.01
C HIS A 90 17.21 1.58 3.38
N ALA A 91 17.22 2.14 4.58
CA ALA A 91 18.40 2.78 5.15
C ALA A 91 19.39 1.72 5.66
N GLU A 92 20.69 1.96 5.47
CA GLU A 92 21.73 1.16 6.11
C GLU A 92 21.71 1.31 7.64
N ASP A 93 21.39 2.52 8.13
CA ASP A 93 21.21 2.84 9.54
C ASP A 93 19.72 3.11 9.85
N PRO A 94 19.03 2.18 10.55
CA PRO A 94 17.64 2.35 10.93
C PRO A 94 17.38 3.54 11.86
N ALA A 95 18.36 3.95 12.68
CA ALA A 95 18.18 5.02 13.66
C ALA A 95 18.18 6.41 13.00
N ARG A 96 19.04 6.60 11.99
CA ARG A 96 19.11 7.85 11.22
C ARG A 96 18.13 7.86 10.04
N GLY A 97 17.73 6.69 9.57
CA GLY A 97 16.90 6.54 8.37
C GLY A 97 17.60 7.06 7.11
N VAL A 98 16.87 7.06 6.00
CA VAL A 98 17.44 7.46 4.70
C VAL A 98 17.77 8.96 4.65
N VAL A 99 17.11 9.78 5.47
CA VAL A 99 17.37 11.22 5.58
C VAL A 99 18.79 11.53 6.06
N GLY A 100 19.43 10.62 6.80
CA GLY A 100 20.83 10.77 7.20
C GLY A 100 21.82 10.86 6.02
N MET A 101 21.45 10.33 4.84
CA MET A 101 22.28 10.40 3.63
C MET A 101 22.16 11.75 2.91
N PHE A 102 21.15 12.57 3.22
CA PHE A 102 20.86 13.81 2.49
C PHE A 102 22.07 14.74 2.40
N ASN A 103 22.73 15.03 3.53
CA ASN A 103 23.88 15.94 3.53
C ASN A 103 25.01 15.48 2.60
N LYS A 104 25.30 14.18 2.56
CA LYS A 104 26.35 13.62 1.71
C LYS A 104 25.95 13.71 0.23
N GLU A 105 24.76 13.27 -0.11
CA GLU A 105 24.27 13.28 -1.50
C GLU A 105 24.08 14.70 -2.03
N PHE A 106 23.63 15.63 -1.18
CA PHE A 106 23.51 17.05 -1.53
C PHE A 106 24.88 17.70 -1.74
N HIS A 107 25.90 17.30 -0.97
CA HIS A 107 27.27 17.73 -1.20
C HIS A 107 27.78 17.29 -2.58
N HIS A 108 27.54 16.04 -2.98
CA HIS A 108 27.90 15.57 -4.33
C HIS A 108 27.15 16.32 -5.45
N LEU A 109 25.90 16.73 -5.20
CA LEU A 109 25.17 17.59 -6.12
C LEU A 109 25.84 18.98 -6.24
N LEU A 110 26.29 19.57 -5.13
CA LEU A 110 27.05 20.82 -5.13
C LEU A 110 28.42 20.69 -5.81
N GLU A 111 29.15 19.59 -5.59
CA GLU A 111 30.44 19.33 -6.25
C GLU A 111 30.29 19.29 -7.78
N ARG A 112 29.22 18.64 -8.28
CA ARG A 112 28.89 18.64 -9.71
C ARG A 112 28.63 20.05 -10.23
N LEU A 113 27.90 20.89 -9.49
CA LEU A 113 27.71 22.29 -9.88
C LEU A 113 29.02 23.08 -9.93
N VAL A 114 29.89 22.90 -8.92
CA VAL A 114 31.17 23.59 -8.84
C VAL A 114 32.10 23.14 -9.96
N SER A 115 32.13 21.84 -10.30
CA SER A 115 32.96 21.30 -11.39
C SER A 115 32.59 21.90 -12.75
N ARG A 116 31.30 22.07 -13.03
CA ARG A 116 30.78 22.67 -14.28
C ARG A 116 30.91 24.20 -14.31
N MET A 117 31.10 24.85 -13.16
CA MET A 117 31.13 26.31 -13.04
C MET A 117 32.23 26.95 -13.90
N ASN A 118 33.40 26.32 -14.03
CA ASN A 118 34.50 26.87 -14.82
C ASN A 118 34.10 27.03 -16.30
N ASP A 119 33.54 25.98 -16.89
CA ASP A 119 33.09 25.99 -18.28
C ASP A 119 31.99 27.04 -18.51
N ARG A 120 31.04 27.16 -17.56
CA ARG A 120 29.98 28.17 -17.60
C ARG A 120 30.53 29.59 -17.57
N MET A 121 31.53 29.86 -16.73
CA MET A 121 32.15 31.18 -16.64
C MET A 121 32.92 31.52 -17.92
N GLN A 122 33.63 30.56 -18.52
CA GLN A 122 34.37 30.76 -19.77
C GLN A 122 33.45 31.09 -20.95
N GLN A 123 32.33 30.39 -21.07
CA GLN A 123 31.36 30.56 -22.16
C GLN A 123 30.54 31.86 -22.05
N THR A 124 30.35 32.36 -20.84
CA THR A 124 29.57 33.58 -20.59
C THR A 124 30.44 34.81 -20.90
N ARG A 125 29.97 35.78 -21.69
CA ARG A 125 30.73 37.01 -22.00
C ARG A 125 30.50 38.14 -21.01
N ASP A 126 29.27 38.23 -20.52
CA ASP A 126 28.79 39.27 -19.63
C ASP A 126 29.35 39.06 -18.20
N ILE A 127 29.98 40.11 -17.66
CA ILE A 127 30.63 40.09 -16.34
C ILE A 127 29.61 39.97 -15.21
N ASP A 128 28.46 40.61 -15.34
CA ASP A 128 27.41 40.56 -14.31
C ASP A 128 26.83 39.15 -14.22
N LYS A 129 26.58 38.52 -15.38
CA LYS A 129 26.13 37.11 -15.44
C LYS A 129 27.19 36.15 -14.92
N ARG A 130 28.48 36.36 -15.23
CA ARG A 130 29.58 35.55 -14.66
C ARG A 130 29.59 35.61 -13.14
N THR A 131 29.33 36.78 -12.56
CA THR A 131 29.27 36.96 -11.10
C THR A 131 28.12 36.14 -10.52
N LEU A 132 26.93 36.22 -11.12
CA LEU A 132 25.77 35.43 -10.70
C LEU A 132 25.99 33.91 -10.81
N ILE A 133 26.62 33.45 -11.90
CA ILE A 133 27.00 32.03 -12.10
C ILE A 133 27.93 31.55 -10.97
N TYR A 134 28.89 32.39 -10.58
CA TYR A 134 29.84 32.07 -9.51
C TYR A 134 29.21 32.06 -8.11
N GLU A 135 28.18 32.89 -7.89
CA GLU A 135 27.47 32.96 -6.61
C GLU A 135 26.46 31.82 -6.42
N PHE A 136 25.84 31.32 -7.49
CA PHE A 136 24.75 30.35 -7.40
C PHE A 136 25.07 29.09 -6.56
N PRO A 137 26.21 28.38 -6.76
CA PRO A 137 26.55 27.23 -5.91
C PRO A 137 26.68 27.58 -4.43
N LYS A 138 27.11 28.81 -4.11
CA LYS A 138 27.21 29.30 -2.73
C LYS A 138 25.83 29.54 -2.13
N GLN A 139 24.92 30.16 -2.90
CA GLN A 139 23.52 30.35 -2.49
C GLN A 139 22.86 29.00 -2.18
N LEU A 140 23.07 28.00 -3.04
CA LEU A 140 22.51 26.66 -2.82
C LEU A 140 23.12 25.97 -1.59
N ARG A 141 24.42 26.16 -1.32
CA ARG A 141 25.09 25.64 -0.12
C ARG A 141 24.49 26.19 1.18
N LEU A 142 24.04 27.45 1.19
CA LEU A 142 23.36 28.04 2.36
C LEU A 142 22.04 27.31 2.70
N ILE A 143 21.38 26.75 1.69
CA ILE A 143 20.13 26.01 1.86
C ILE A 143 20.36 24.63 2.49
N GLN A 144 21.54 24.04 2.29
CA GLN A 144 21.82 22.65 2.68
C GLN A 144 21.45 22.37 4.14
N SER A 145 21.95 23.16 5.09
CA SER A 145 21.66 22.94 6.51
C SER A 145 20.19 23.18 6.86
N ALA A 146 19.54 24.16 6.23
CA ALA A 146 18.13 24.44 6.47
C ALA A 146 17.22 23.32 5.92
N ALA A 147 17.56 22.79 4.74
CA ALA A 147 16.88 21.65 4.14
C ALA A 147 17.10 20.37 4.93
N ASP A 148 18.32 20.12 5.42
CA ASP A 148 18.64 18.95 6.25
C ASP A 148 17.84 18.94 7.56
N ASP A 149 17.83 20.06 8.29
CA ASP A 149 17.03 20.22 9.52
C ASP A 149 15.53 20.02 9.22
N PHE A 150 15.03 20.62 8.13
CA PHE A 150 13.64 20.51 7.72
C PHE A 150 13.22 19.08 7.37
N LEU A 151 14.05 18.37 6.60
CA LEU A 151 13.81 16.97 6.24
C LEU A 151 13.89 16.07 7.47
N LYS A 152 14.85 16.30 8.38
CA LYS A 152 14.97 15.52 9.60
C LYS A 152 13.75 15.64 10.49
N GLU A 153 13.21 16.85 10.66
CA GLU A 153 11.99 17.05 11.46
C GLU A 153 10.81 16.22 10.91
N ILE A 154 10.69 16.07 9.58
CA ILE A 154 9.61 15.32 8.93
C ILE A 154 9.86 13.80 8.99
N PHE A 155 11.06 13.34 8.64
CA PHE A 155 11.34 11.96 8.28
C PHE A 155 12.15 11.16 9.31
N VAL A 156 12.68 11.80 10.37
CA VAL A 156 13.36 11.05 11.44
C VAL A 156 12.33 10.20 12.22
N PRO A 157 12.64 8.91 12.47
CA PRO A 157 11.82 8.05 13.30
C PRO A 157 11.60 8.60 14.71
N ASN A 158 10.39 8.46 15.23
CA ASN A 158 10.05 8.76 16.61
C ASN A 158 9.59 7.46 17.30
N SER A 159 9.88 7.28 18.59
CA SER A 159 9.49 6.09 19.34
C SER A 159 7.98 5.81 19.34
N PHE A 160 7.17 6.83 19.11
CA PHE A 160 5.71 6.74 19.11
C PHE A 160 5.08 6.65 17.71
N GLU A 161 5.84 6.93 16.65
CA GLU A 161 5.30 7.10 15.30
C GLU A 161 6.25 6.52 14.24
N GLU A 162 5.69 5.74 13.33
CA GLU A 162 6.46 5.21 12.21
C GLU A 162 6.80 6.33 11.21
N ALA A 163 8.09 6.45 10.87
CA ALA A 163 8.57 7.47 9.96
C ALA A 163 7.93 7.35 8.56
N PRO A 164 7.58 8.47 7.91
CA PRO A 164 7.22 8.42 6.50
C PRO A 164 8.39 7.95 5.63
N MET A 165 8.09 7.22 4.57
CA MET A 165 9.10 6.68 3.66
C MET A 165 9.58 7.78 2.69
N LEU A 166 10.66 8.48 3.02
CA LEU A 166 11.30 9.45 2.12
C LEU A 166 11.91 8.73 0.92
N ARG A 167 11.40 8.99 -0.29
CA ARG A 167 11.87 8.33 -1.52
C ARG A 167 12.91 9.15 -2.28
N GLY A 168 12.82 10.48 -2.20
CA GLY A 168 13.78 11.36 -2.85
C GLY A 168 13.52 12.83 -2.58
N VAL A 169 14.53 13.65 -2.84
CA VAL A 169 14.52 15.10 -2.71
C VAL A 169 15.00 15.69 -4.03
N TYR A 170 14.16 16.49 -4.66
CA TYR A 170 14.40 17.05 -5.99
C TYR A 170 14.30 18.56 -5.97
N ILE A 171 14.97 19.23 -6.90
CA ILE A 171 14.89 20.66 -7.07
C ILE A 171 14.29 20.93 -8.45
N ALA A 172 13.30 21.80 -8.49
CA ALA A 172 12.58 22.14 -9.70
C ALA A 172 12.17 23.62 -9.72
N SER A 173 11.95 24.14 -10.91
CA SER A 173 11.31 25.43 -11.11
C SER A 173 10.19 25.29 -12.12
N ALA A 174 9.00 25.75 -11.73
CA ALA A 174 7.89 25.96 -12.64
C ALA A 174 7.84 27.46 -12.94
N THR A 175 8.16 27.85 -14.17
CA THR A 175 7.87 29.20 -14.66
C THR A 175 6.35 29.36 -14.72
N GLN A 176 5.77 30.12 -13.79
CA GLN A 176 4.37 30.52 -13.87
C GLN A 176 4.26 31.74 -14.79
N GLU A 177 4.02 31.52 -16.08
CA GLU A 177 3.30 32.51 -16.88
C GLU A 177 1.88 31.99 -17.10
N GLY A 178 1.03 32.22 -16.10
CA GLY A 178 -0.38 32.39 -16.37
C GLY A 178 -0.57 33.84 -16.77
N VAL A 179 -1.23 34.09 -17.90
CA VAL A 179 -1.86 35.39 -18.19
C VAL A 179 -2.54 35.84 -16.89
N PRO A 180 -2.27 37.05 -16.36
CA PRO A 180 -2.98 37.51 -15.19
C PRO A 180 -4.47 37.36 -15.46
N ILE A 181 -5.19 36.60 -14.62
CA ILE A 181 -6.64 36.61 -14.67
C ILE A 181 -7.03 37.99 -14.17
N ASP A 182 -7.20 38.90 -15.12
CA ASP A 182 -7.51 40.29 -14.88
C ASP A 182 -9.00 40.44 -14.54
N ARG A 183 -9.40 39.83 -13.41
CA ARG A 183 -10.77 39.91 -12.90
C ARG A 183 -11.07 41.24 -12.23
N VAL A 184 -10.08 42.11 -12.05
CA VAL A 184 -10.25 43.40 -11.38
C VAL A 184 -10.14 44.57 -12.37
N MET A 185 -9.39 44.48 -13.48
CA MET A 185 -9.42 45.56 -14.49
C MET A 185 -10.53 45.43 -15.55
N ALA A 186 -11.18 44.26 -15.67
CA ALA A 186 -12.33 44.10 -16.55
C ALA A 186 -13.57 44.90 -16.08
N GLU A 187 -13.69 45.19 -14.78
CA GLU A 187 -14.84 45.92 -14.22
C GLU A 187 -14.62 47.45 -14.13
N THR A 188 -13.38 47.95 -14.20
CA THR A 188 -13.07 49.38 -14.02
C THR A 188 -12.67 50.12 -15.31
N SER A 189 -12.44 49.41 -16.42
CA SER A 189 -11.98 50.01 -17.68
C SER A 189 -13.10 50.41 -18.65
N GLY A 190 -14.36 50.10 -18.35
CA GLY A 190 -15.51 50.44 -19.20
C GLY A 190 -15.96 51.92 -19.20
N GLY A 191 -15.34 52.79 -18.40
CA GLY A 191 -15.89 54.14 -18.15
C GLY A 191 -15.01 55.35 -18.50
N LEU A 192 -13.70 55.20 -18.71
CA LEU A 192 -12.78 56.36 -18.64
C LEU A 192 -11.86 56.61 -19.83
N GLY A 193 -11.96 55.85 -20.93
CA GLY A 193 -11.30 56.21 -22.21
C GLY A 193 -9.77 56.39 -22.15
N LEU A 194 -9.11 55.93 -21.08
CA LEU A 194 -7.66 55.97 -20.94
C LEU A 194 -7.08 54.78 -21.70
N GLY A 195 -6.20 55.08 -22.66
CA GLY A 195 -5.58 54.09 -23.55
C GLY A 195 -4.97 52.92 -22.78
N GLN A 196 -5.20 51.72 -23.29
CA GLN A 196 -4.54 50.51 -22.83
C GLN A 196 -3.03 50.69 -23.02
N VAL A 197 -2.29 50.83 -21.92
CA VAL A 197 -0.83 50.64 -21.96
C VAL A 197 -0.62 49.15 -22.20
N PRO A 198 -0.04 48.72 -23.34
CA PRO A 198 0.30 47.32 -23.50
C PRO A 198 1.37 47.02 -22.44
N LEU A 199 1.01 46.24 -21.43
CA LEU A 199 2.01 45.62 -20.57
C LEU A 199 2.91 44.81 -21.50
N LYS A 200 4.14 45.30 -21.69
CA LYS A 200 5.15 44.64 -22.50
C LYS A 200 5.38 43.26 -21.89
N GLN A 201 4.86 42.23 -22.55
CA GLN A 201 5.15 40.84 -22.19
C GLN A 201 6.67 40.66 -22.27
N PRO A 202 7.37 40.28 -21.19
CA PRO A 202 8.69 39.72 -21.33
C PRO A 202 8.48 38.35 -22.01
N GLY A 203 8.66 38.28 -23.33
CA GLY A 203 8.60 37.04 -24.10
C GLY A 203 9.78 36.11 -23.79
N GLY A 204 9.87 35.64 -22.55
CA GLY A 204 10.79 34.58 -22.15
C GLY A 204 10.17 33.22 -22.42
N GLU A 205 10.91 32.33 -23.08
CA GLU A 205 10.49 30.94 -23.28
C GLU A 205 10.00 30.31 -21.95
N THR A 206 8.73 29.93 -21.95
CA THR A 206 7.97 29.35 -20.84
C THR A 206 8.34 27.88 -20.59
N ASN A 207 9.61 27.60 -20.38
CA ASN A 207 10.10 26.25 -20.13
C ASN A 207 10.54 26.10 -18.68
N GLY A 208 9.75 25.36 -17.89
CA GLY A 208 10.11 24.99 -16.52
C GLY A 208 11.40 24.15 -16.49
N TYR A 209 12.11 24.21 -15.36
CA TYR A 209 13.34 23.46 -15.13
C TYR A 209 13.09 22.25 -14.24
N PHE A 210 13.59 21.10 -14.68
CA PHE A 210 13.74 19.86 -13.93
C PHE A 210 12.44 19.23 -13.41
N ILE A 211 11.32 19.47 -14.10
CA ILE A 211 10.00 18.94 -13.72
C ILE A 211 9.62 17.70 -14.53
N LYS A 212 9.75 17.73 -15.85
CA LYS A 212 9.09 16.76 -16.72
C LYS A 212 9.57 15.32 -16.48
N ARG A 213 10.87 15.06 -16.61
CA ARG A 213 11.42 13.70 -16.36
C ARG A 213 11.36 13.29 -14.89
N LEU A 214 11.26 14.24 -13.96
CA LEU A 214 11.01 13.90 -12.56
C LEU A 214 9.67 13.16 -12.42
N PHE A 215 8.63 13.63 -13.11
CA PHE A 215 7.35 12.94 -13.11
C PHE A 215 7.38 11.67 -13.97
N GLU A 216 7.85 11.78 -15.21
CA GLU A 216 7.80 10.69 -16.20
C GLU A 216 8.73 9.52 -15.86
N ASP A 217 9.95 9.77 -15.41
CA ASP A 217 10.99 8.75 -15.25
C ASP A 217 11.16 8.29 -13.79
N VAL A 218 10.70 9.08 -12.81
CA VAL A 218 10.90 8.77 -11.39
C VAL A 218 9.57 8.55 -10.67
N ILE A 219 8.71 9.56 -10.58
CA ILE A 219 7.51 9.47 -9.72
C ILE A 219 6.47 8.49 -10.29
N PHE A 220 6.21 8.49 -11.59
CA PHE A 220 5.21 7.62 -12.21
C PHE A 220 5.66 6.16 -12.36
N PRO A 221 6.91 5.83 -12.70
CA PRO A 221 7.36 4.44 -12.77
C PRO A 221 7.37 3.77 -11.40
N GLU A 222 7.66 4.53 -10.35
CA GLU A 222 7.69 4.07 -8.95
C GLU A 222 6.32 3.92 -8.29
N GLN A 223 5.26 3.99 -9.08
CA GLN A 223 3.87 3.85 -8.64
C GLN A 223 3.57 2.52 -7.91
N TYR A 224 4.49 1.54 -7.97
CA TYR A 224 4.32 0.22 -7.37
C TYR A 224 5.02 0.02 -6.02
N ILE A 225 5.84 0.96 -5.54
CA ILE A 225 6.64 0.82 -4.31
C ILE A 225 5.75 0.89 -3.03
N GLY A 226 4.60 1.55 -3.09
CA GLY A 226 3.68 1.64 -1.94
C GLY A 226 3.18 0.28 -1.43
N SER A 227 3.10 0.13 -0.10
CA SER A 227 2.63 -1.09 0.54
C SER A 227 1.13 -1.30 0.28
N VAL A 228 0.70 -2.55 0.18
CA VAL A 228 -0.72 -2.87 -0.02
C VAL A 228 -1.48 -2.65 1.28
N ASN A 229 -2.69 -2.07 1.21
CA ASN A 229 -3.51 -1.73 2.38
C ASN A 229 -3.58 -2.88 3.42
N ARG A 230 -2.99 -2.66 4.61
CA ARG A 230 -2.86 -3.67 5.68
C ARG A 230 -4.22 -4.14 6.21
N HIS A 231 -5.23 -3.28 6.15
CA HIS A 231 -6.56 -3.59 6.68
C HIS A 231 -7.24 -4.70 5.88
N HIS A 232 -7.14 -4.65 4.55
CA HIS A 232 -7.65 -5.69 3.66
C HIS A 232 -6.84 -7.00 3.77
N GLN A 233 -5.51 -6.91 3.98
CA GLN A 233 -4.69 -8.11 4.16
C GLN A 233 -5.07 -8.87 5.43
N LYS A 234 -5.24 -8.18 6.57
CA LYS A 234 -5.64 -8.81 7.83
C LYS A 234 -7.01 -9.47 7.71
N HIS A 235 -7.99 -8.80 7.11
CA HIS A 235 -9.33 -9.35 6.92
C HIS A 235 -9.30 -10.62 6.05
N ASN A 236 -8.55 -10.60 4.94
CA ASN A 236 -8.40 -11.76 4.07
C ASN A 236 -7.68 -12.93 4.77
N LEU A 237 -6.71 -12.65 5.65
CA LEU A 237 -6.03 -13.67 6.44
C LEU A 237 -6.98 -14.32 7.45
N TRP A 238 -7.79 -13.53 8.15
CA TRP A 238 -8.81 -14.04 9.07
C TRP A 238 -9.89 -14.85 8.35
N LEU A 239 -10.35 -14.41 7.18
CA LEU A 239 -11.27 -15.18 6.35
C LEU A 239 -10.65 -16.51 5.91
N ARG A 240 -9.40 -16.53 5.45
CA ARG A 240 -8.69 -17.77 5.11
C ARG A 240 -8.55 -18.71 6.31
N ARG A 241 -8.20 -18.17 7.48
CA ARG A 241 -8.12 -18.96 8.73
C ARG A 241 -9.49 -19.49 9.14
N GLY A 242 -10.55 -18.70 8.97
CA GLY A 242 -11.94 -19.12 9.19
C GLY A 242 -12.31 -20.29 8.28
N VAL A 243 -12.09 -20.17 6.97
CA VAL A 243 -12.36 -21.25 6.00
C VAL A 243 -11.57 -22.52 6.32
N LEU A 244 -10.28 -22.39 6.66
CA LEU A 244 -9.45 -23.53 7.08
C LEU A 244 -9.97 -24.19 8.36
N ALA A 245 -10.32 -23.40 9.37
CA ALA A 245 -10.87 -23.92 10.63
C ALA A 245 -12.21 -24.64 10.42
N THR A 246 -13.11 -24.06 9.62
CA THR A 246 -14.40 -24.70 9.27
C THR A 246 -14.19 -25.99 8.46
N SER A 247 -13.23 -25.99 7.53
CA SER A 247 -12.91 -27.19 6.73
C SER A 247 -12.35 -28.31 7.62
N CYS A 248 -11.40 -28.00 8.51
CA CYS A 248 -10.88 -28.96 9.48
C CYS A 248 -11.97 -29.49 10.41
N ALA A 249 -12.84 -28.62 10.92
CA ALA A 249 -13.95 -29.02 11.78
C ALA A 249 -14.93 -29.95 11.05
N ALA A 250 -15.25 -29.67 9.79
CA ALA A 250 -16.10 -30.52 8.97
C ALA A 250 -15.48 -31.92 8.75
N VAL A 251 -14.18 -32.00 8.47
CA VAL A 251 -13.47 -33.27 8.31
C VAL A 251 -13.48 -34.08 9.61
N VAL A 252 -13.23 -33.43 10.76
CA VAL A 252 -13.27 -34.10 12.07
C VAL A 252 -14.68 -34.59 12.40
N ALA A 253 -15.71 -33.78 12.15
CA ALA A 253 -17.10 -34.16 12.36
C ALA A 253 -17.50 -35.35 11.47
N MET A 254 -17.12 -35.33 10.19
CA MET A 254 -17.41 -36.42 9.27
C MET A 254 -16.67 -37.71 9.66
N GLY A 255 -15.41 -37.60 10.13
CA GLY A 255 -14.65 -38.72 10.67
C GLY A 255 -15.28 -39.31 11.94
N ALA A 256 -15.77 -38.46 12.85
CA ALA A 256 -16.46 -38.91 14.06
C ALA A 256 -17.78 -39.63 13.72
N LEU A 257 -18.58 -39.07 12.81
CA LEU A 257 -19.83 -39.70 12.33
C LEU A 257 -19.57 -41.05 11.66
N TRP A 258 -18.51 -41.14 10.84
CA TRP A 258 -18.14 -42.41 10.22
C TRP A 258 -17.69 -43.43 11.27
N PHE A 259 -16.89 -43.01 12.26
CA PHE A 259 -16.44 -43.89 13.33
C PHE A 259 -17.60 -44.44 14.18
N THR A 260 -18.57 -43.59 14.56
CA THR A 260 -19.75 -44.04 15.30
C THR A 260 -20.63 -44.98 14.47
N SER A 261 -20.84 -44.66 13.19
CA SER A 261 -21.58 -45.52 12.27
C SER A 261 -20.91 -46.88 12.06
N TYR A 262 -19.59 -46.91 11.89
CA TYR A 262 -18.84 -48.16 11.75
C TYR A 262 -18.96 -49.04 12.99
N ASN A 263 -18.84 -48.45 14.18
CA ASN A 263 -18.94 -49.20 15.43
C ASN A 263 -20.36 -49.76 15.65
N TRP A 264 -21.39 -48.97 15.35
CA TRP A 264 -22.78 -49.43 15.42
C TRP A 264 -23.06 -50.54 14.38
N ASN A 265 -22.56 -50.40 13.15
CA ASN A 265 -22.73 -51.42 12.13
C ASN A 265 -22.01 -52.73 12.52
N ARG A 266 -20.84 -52.63 13.15
CA ARG A 266 -20.10 -53.80 13.64
C ARG A 266 -20.88 -54.53 14.73
N THR A 267 -21.41 -53.81 15.73
CA THR A 267 -22.25 -54.44 16.77
C THR A 267 -23.51 -55.06 16.17
N LEU A 268 -24.12 -54.42 15.17
CA LEU A 268 -25.29 -54.96 14.50
C LEU A 268 -24.99 -56.29 13.79
N VAL A 269 -23.84 -56.40 13.13
CA VAL A 269 -23.37 -57.65 12.49
C VAL A 269 -23.08 -58.71 13.54
N ASP A 270 -22.39 -58.36 14.63
CA ASP A 270 -22.09 -59.30 15.72
C ASP A 270 -23.38 -59.84 16.35
N ASP A 271 -24.35 -58.97 16.64
CA ASP A 271 -25.66 -59.33 17.18
C ASP A 271 -26.45 -60.21 16.20
N ALA A 272 -26.40 -59.91 14.90
CA ALA A 272 -27.09 -60.70 13.88
C ALA A 272 -26.46 -62.09 13.74
N SER A 273 -25.13 -62.17 13.78
CA SER A 273 -24.41 -63.45 13.72
C SER A 273 -24.71 -64.33 14.94
N ALA A 274 -24.81 -63.73 16.13
CA ALA A 274 -25.18 -64.44 17.36
C ALA A 274 -26.61 -64.97 17.31
N ALA A 275 -27.56 -64.16 16.82
CA ALA A 275 -28.96 -64.58 16.68
C ALA A 275 -29.14 -65.66 15.59
N VAL A 276 -28.40 -65.58 14.49
CA VAL A 276 -28.35 -66.63 13.45
C VAL A 276 -27.75 -67.93 14.01
N ALA A 277 -26.69 -67.84 14.82
CA ALA A 277 -26.12 -69.01 15.49
C ALA A 277 -27.10 -69.65 16.49
N GLN A 278 -27.87 -68.84 17.24
CA GLN A 278 -28.94 -69.35 18.11
C GLN A 278 -30.04 -70.05 17.31
N TYR A 279 -30.45 -69.48 16.18
CA TYR A 279 -31.41 -70.13 15.28
C TYR A 279 -30.88 -71.47 14.76
N HIS A 280 -29.64 -71.51 14.27
CA HIS A 280 -29.02 -72.76 13.81
C HIS A 280 -28.91 -73.82 14.92
N ALA A 281 -28.58 -73.44 16.16
CA ALA A 281 -28.54 -74.37 17.28
C ALA A 281 -29.90 -74.97 17.65
N ILE A 282 -31.00 -74.25 17.39
CA ILE A 282 -32.38 -74.75 17.59
C ILE A 282 -32.80 -75.71 16.46
N VAL A 283 -32.25 -75.52 15.25
CA VAL A 283 -32.64 -76.23 14.02
C VAL A 283 -31.68 -77.38 13.63
N GLU A 284 -30.49 -77.44 14.23
CA GLU A 284 -29.48 -78.48 13.96
C GLU A 284 -29.91 -79.93 14.23
N PRO A 285 -30.73 -80.28 15.24
CA PRO A 285 -31.38 -81.58 15.24
C PRO A 285 -32.40 -81.60 14.11
N GLU A 286 -32.20 -82.46 13.09
CA GLU A 286 -33.09 -82.60 11.93
C GLU A 286 -34.56 -82.51 12.33
N LEU A 287 -35.23 -81.46 11.86
CA LEU A 287 -36.66 -81.24 12.04
C LEU A 287 -37.41 -82.38 11.34
N THR A 288 -37.75 -83.42 12.09
CA THR A 288 -38.57 -84.54 11.61
C THR A 288 -40.06 -84.14 11.59
N PRO A 289 -40.93 -84.83 10.82
CA PRO A 289 -42.37 -84.54 10.79
C PRO A 289 -43.09 -84.68 12.15
N ASP A 290 -42.47 -85.32 13.15
CA ASP A 290 -42.94 -85.46 14.53
C ASP A 290 -42.38 -84.38 15.49
N THR A 291 -41.74 -83.33 14.96
CA THR A 291 -41.13 -82.28 15.80
C THR A 291 -42.20 -81.47 16.53
N ASP A 292 -42.01 -81.31 17.84
CA ASP A 292 -42.95 -80.65 18.75
C ASP A 292 -43.27 -79.20 18.31
N VAL A 293 -44.53 -78.79 18.41
CA VAL A 293 -45.01 -77.47 17.99
C VAL A 293 -44.29 -76.37 18.76
N ILE A 294 -43.88 -76.67 19.99
CA ILE A 294 -43.14 -75.78 20.89
C ILE A 294 -41.75 -75.44 20.33
N THR A 295 -41.03 -76.44 19.80
CA THR A 295 -39.72 -76.23 19.15
C THR A 295 -39.83 -75.40 17.87
N LEU A 296 -40.91 -75.58 17.10
CA LEU A 296 -41.18 -74.78 15.91
C LEU A 296 -41.49 -73.31 16.26
N THR A 297 -42.28 -73.06 17.31
CA THR A 297 -42.60 -71.70 17.77
C THR A 297 -41.36 -70.98 18.28
N HIS A 298 -40.47 -71.66 19.02
CA HIS A 298 -39.22 -71.05 19.47
C HIS A 298 -38.26 -70.72 18.32
N ALA A 299 -38.18 -71.56 17.29
CA ALA A 299 -37.39 -71.27 16.10
C ALA A 299 -37.95 -70.06 15.31
N LEU A 300 -39.28 -69.94 15.22
CA LEU A 300 -39.95 -68.82 14.56
C LEU A 300 -39.82 -67.50 15.36
N ASP A 301 -39.90 -67.55 16.68
CA ASP A 301 -39.69 -66.39 17.54
C ASP A 301 -38.23 -65.89 17.47
N ALA A 302 -37.25 -66.80 17.45
CA ALA A 302 -35.84 -66.45 17.25
C ALA A 302 -35.59 -65.75 15.90
N LEU A 303 -36.30 -66.16 14.84
CA LEU A 303 -36.21 -65.56 13.51
C LEU A 303 -36.94 -64.20 13.45
N ARG A 304 -38.05 -64.06 14.18
CA ARG A 304 -38.78 -62.79 14.33
C ARG A 304 -37.96 -61.72 15.05
N ASP A 305 -37.21 -62.11 16.07
CA ASP A 305 -36.45 -61.21 16.95
C ASP A 305 -35.02 -60.92 16.48
N LEU A 306 -34.68 -61.29 15.24
CA LEU A 306 -33.42 -60.89 14.62
C LEU A 306 -33.24 -59.36 14.67
N PRO A 307 -31.99 -58.86 14.82
CA PRO A 307 -31.71 -57.42 14.90
C PRO A 307 -32.25 -56.56 13.74
N ALA A 308 -32.37 -57.16 12.56
CA ALA A 308 -32.97 -56.61 11.35
C ALA A 308 -34.24 -57.37 10.92
N GLY A 309 -34.83 -58.14 11.84
CA GLY A 309 -36.03 -58.97 11.63
C GLY A 309 -37.33 -58.18 11.76
N TYR A 310 -38.46 -58.88 11.62
CA TYR A 310 -39.79 -58.27 11.57
C TYR A 310 -40.18 -57.49 12.83
N SER A 311 -39.56 -57.76 13.98
CA SER A 311 -39.82 -57.01 15.22
C SER A 311 -39.22 -55.60 15.25
N GLY A 312 -38.32 -55.23 14.32
CA GLY A 312 -37.83 -53.86 14.15
C GLY A 312 -36.97 -53.32 15.31
N ASN A 313 -36.49 -54.17 16.21
CA ASN A 313 -35.90 -53.76 17.50
C ASN A 313 -34.59 -52.93 17.39
N LYS A 314 -33.83 -53.01 16.29
CA LYS A 314 -32.57 -52.21 16.12
C LYS A 314 -32.51 -51.33 14.88
N ILE A 315 -33.36 -51.57 13.88
CA ILE A 315 -33.50 -50.71 12.71
C ILE A 315 -34.76 -49.88 12.90
N ASN A 316 -34.61 -48.72 13.52
CA ASN A 316 -35.71 -47.78 13.62
C ASN A 316 -35.99 -47.20 12.22
N GLU A 317 -37.05 -47.64 11.55
CA GLU A 317 -37.47 -47.12 10.23
C GLU A 317 -37.68 -45.59 10.22
N ASP A 318 -37.90 -44.97 11.38
CA ASP A 318 -38.09 -43.52 11.50
C ASP A 318 -36.79 -42.71 11.48
N ALA A 319 -35.62 -43.33 11.73
CA ALA A 319 -34.34 -42.62 11.71
C ALA A 319 -33.91 -42.19 10.29
N PHE A 320 -34.32 -42.93 9.26
CA PHE A 320 -34.00 -42.62 7.87
C PHE A 320 -34.95 -41.57 7.25
N LYS A 321 -36.20 -41.44 7.74
CA LYS A 321 -37.18 -40.50 7.18
C LYS A 321 -36.88 -39.03 7.52
N HIS A 322 -36.18 -38.76 8.62
CA HIS A 322 -35.88 -37.38 9.04
C HIS A 322 -34.59 -36.78 8.45
N ALA A 323 -33.76 -37.55 7.75
CA ALA A 323 -32.48 -37.07 7.21
C ALA A 323 -32.56 -36.46 5.79
N LEU A 324 -33.73 -36.46 5.13
CA LEU A 324 -33.85 -36.11 3.71
C LEU A 324 -34.80 -34.95 3.37
N ILE A 325 -35.24 -34.15 4.35
CA ILE A 325 -36.02 -32.93 4.06
C ILE A 325 -35.42 -31.73 4.79
N PRO A 326 -34.59 -30.89 4.13
CA PRO A 326 -34.27 -29.58 4.65
C PRO A 326 -35.49 -28.65 4.43
N ARG A 327 -35.89 -27.94 5.49
CA ARG A 327 -36.80 -26.79 5.41
C ARG A 327 -36.04 -25.51 5.15
#